data_AF-A0A9E3U2X7-F1
#
_entry.id   AF-A0A9E3U2X7-F1
#
_cell.length_a   1.000
_cell.length_b   1.000
_cell.length_c   1.000
_cell.angle_alpha   90.00
_cell.angle_beta   90.00
_cell.angle_gamma   90.00
#
_symmetry.space_group_name_H-M   'P 1'
#
loop_
_entity.id
_entity.type
_entity.pdbx_description
1 polymer ?
#
loop_
_entity_poly.entity_id
_entity_poly.type
_entity_poly.pdbx_seq_one_letter_code
_entity_poly.pdbx_strand_id
1 'polypeptide(L)' 'VLDATRSAERSGHGVVVKIRSSGSTAFLTQIDDVANEGGAGKNWVYRVNGKLGDRSIGVQKLDKGDKVLWRFQAYE' A
#
# COMPACT_ATOMS: atom_id res chain seq x y z
N VAL A 1 -5.17 3.81 5.52
CA VAL A 1 -4.25 3.67 4.35
C VAL A 1 -5.00 3.18 3.13
N LEU A 2 -5.77 2.08 3.25
CA LEU A 2 -6.57 1.51 2.16
C LEU A 2 -7.41 2.55 1.41
N ASP A 3 -8.15 3.40 2.13
CA ASP A 3 -9.01 4.42 1.51
C ASP A 3 -8.21 5.44 0.69
N ALA A 4 -7.04 5.86 1.19
CA ALA A 4 -6.15 6.77 0.48
C ALA A 4 -5.59 6.11 -0.79
N THR A 5 -5.19 4.84 -0.70
CA THR A 5 -4.75 4.06 -1.88
C THR A 5 -5.86 3.92 -2.92
N ARG A 6 -7.10 3.62 -2.50
CA ARG A 6 -8.26 3.55 -3.42
C ARG A 6 -8.65 4.92 -3.99
N SER A 7 -8.41 6.00 -3.25
CA SER A 7 -8.59 7.36 -3.76
C SER A 7 -7.61 7.66 -4.90
N ALA A 8 -6.35 7.25 -4.75
CA ALA A 8 -5.34 7.41 -5.80
C ALA A 8 -5.69 6.65 -7.09
N GLU A 9 -6.22 5.42 -6.97
CA GLU A 9 -6.70 4.61 -8.10
C GLU A 9 -7.81 5.29 -8.90
N ARG A 10 -8.67 6.08 -8.26
CA ARG A 10 -9.78 6.78 -8.92
C ARG A 10 -9.38 8.10 -9.59
N SER A 11 -8.13 8.54 -9.46
CA SER A 11 -7.68 9.79 -10.07
C SER A 11 -7.47 9.64 -11.58
N GLY A 12 -7.55 10.73 -12.35
CA GLY A 12 -7.46 10.69 -13.83
C GLY A 12 -6.11 10.20 -14.39
N HIS A 13 -5.08 10.15 -13.55
CA HIS A 13 -3.78 9.51 -13.80
C HIS A 13 -3.45 8.50 -12.68
N GLY A 14 -4.49 7.86 -12.15
CA GLY A 14 -4.40 6.92 -11.05
C GLY A 14 -3.68 5.65 -11.45
N VAL A 15 -3.17 4.97 -10.43
CA VAL A 15 -2.58 3.63 -10.56
C VAL A 15 -3.63 2.57 -10.29
N VAL A 16 -3.60 1.46 -11.01
CA VAL A 16 -4.48 0.32 -10.74
C VAL A 16 -3.91 -0.47 -9.57
N VAL A 17 -4.71 -0.80 -8.56
CA VAL A 17 -4.20 -1.56 -7.40
C VAL A 17 -4.94 -2.88 -7.22
N LYS A 18 -4.19 -3.95 -6.98
CA LYS A 18 -4.77 -5.22 -6.54
C LYS A 18 -4.54 -5.38 -5.04
N ILE A 19 -5.64 -5.70 -4.37
CA ILE A 19 -5.68 -5.88 -2.92
C ILE A 19 -6.34 -7.21 -2.65
N ARG A 20 -5.68 -8.03 -1.84
CA ARG A 20 -6.20 -9.29 -1.34
C ARG A 20 -6.74 -9.09 0.07
N SER A 21 -7.85 -9.80 0.37
CA SER A 21 -8.53 -9.76 1.67
C SER A 21 -9.01 -8.35 2.06
N SER A 22 -9.58 -8.22 3.27
CA SER A 22 -10.14 -6.97 3.79
C SER A 22 -9.89 -6.81 5.30
N GLY A 23 -10.23 -5.64 5.84
CA GLY A 23 -10.10 -5.36 7.28
C GLY A 23 -8.66 -5.51 7.76
N SER A 24 -8.46 -6.19 8.90
CA SER A 24 -7.15 -6.44 9.52
C SER A 24 -6.21 -7.34 8.71
N THR A 25 -6.68 -7.93 7.62
CA THR A 25 -5.88 -8.80 6.74
C THR A 25 -5.73 -8.24 5.33
N ALA A 26 -6.23 -7.02 5.06
CA ALA A 26 -6.08 -6.38 3.76
C ALA A 26 -4.59 -6.23 3.40
N PHE A 27 -4.23 -6.66 2.20
CA PHE A 27 -2.85 -6.68 1.73
C PHE A 27 -2.75 -6.24 0.27
N LEU A 28 -1.89 -5.27 -0.03
CA LEU A 28 -1.66 -4.82 -1.40
C LEU A 28 -0.70 -5.79 -2.09
N THR A 29 -1.12 -6.34 -3.23
CA THR A 29 -0.37 -7.36 -3.97
C THR A 29 0.24 -6.83 -5.26
N GLN A 30 -0.26 -5.72 -5.81
CA GLN A 30 0.17 -5.18 -7.09
C GLN A 30 -0.22 -3.69 -7.21
N ILE A 31 0.65 -2.90 -7.83
CA ILE A 31 0.35 -1.57 -8.38
C ILE A 31 0.70 -1.62 -9.86
N ASP A 32 -0.24 -1.22 -10.72
CA ASP A 32 -0.19 -1.33 -12.17
C ASP A 32 0.24 -2.73 -12.62
N ASP A 33 1.36 -2.85 -13.32
CA ASP A 33 1.92 -4.10 -13.85
C ASP A 33 2.94 -4.75 -12.91
N VAL A 34 3.27 -4.12 -11.77
CA VAL A 34 4.32 -4.59 -10.84
C VAL A 34 3.70 -5.30 -9.65
N ALA A 35 3.84 -6.62 -9.61
CA ALA A 35 3.38 -7.48 -8.51
C ALA A 35 4.47 -7.69 -7.45
N ASN A 36 4.04 -8.02 -6.23
CA ASN A 36 4.93 -8.50 -5.17
C ASN A 36 5.69 -9.77 -5.61
N GLU A 37 6.99 -9.83 -5.33
CA GLU A 37 7.85 -10.98 -5.66
C GLU A 37 7.87 -12.05 -4.56
N GLY A 38 7.32 -11.75 -3.38
CA GLY A 38 7.29 -12.69 -2.25
C GLY A 38 8.64 -12.77 -1.52
N GLY A 39 8.88 -13.93 -0.88
CA GLY A 39 9.88 -14.16 0.17
C GLY A 39 11.16 -13.31 0.14
N ALA A 40 12.09 -13.61 -0.77
CA ALA A 40 13.39 -12.94 -0.87
C ALA A 40 13.42 -11.79 -1.88
N GLY A 41 12.28 -11.50 -2.53
CA GLY A 41 12.18 -10.46 -3.54
C GLY A 41 11.71 -9.12 -2.99
N LYS A 42 11.49 -8.19 -3.91
CA LYS A 42 10.89 -6.90 -3.64
C LYS A 42 9.38 -7.03 -3.49
N ASN A 43 8.86 -6.28 -2.53
CA ASN A 43 7.43 -6.19 -2.28
C ASN A 43 7.04 -4.71 -2.16
N TRP A 44 5.76 -4.43 -2.35
CA TRP A 44 5.20 -3.13 -2.08
C TRP A 44 5.14 -2.89 -0.56
N VAL A 45 6.01 -2.00 -0.09
CA VAL A 45 6.12 -1.59 1.30
C VAL A 45 5.56 -0.18 1.44
N TYR A 46 4.64 0.01 2.37
CA TYR A 46 4.07 1.33 2.64
C TYR A 46 4.70 2.00 3.86
N ARG A 47 4.75 3.33 3.81
CA ARG A 47 5.14 4.19 4.93
C ARG A 47 4.11 5.29 5.14
N VAL A 48 3.89 5.68 6.39
CA VAL A 48 3.08 6.84 6.76
C VAL A 48 4.01 7.89 7.35
N ASN A 49 4.08 9.06 6.71
CA ASN A 49 4.99 10.15 7.12
C ASN A 49 6.44 9.66 7.30
N GLY A 50 6.92 8.78 6.42
CA GLY A 50 8.27 8.20 6.46
C GLY A 50 8.45 7.02 7.41
N LYS A 51 7.49 6.75 8.31
CA LYS A 51 7.55 5.60 9.23
C LYS A 51 7.02 4.34 8.55
N LEU A 52 7.74 3.22 8.71
CA LEU A 52 7.32 1.91 8.20
C LEU A 52 5.94 1.54 8.76
N GLY A 53 5.05 1.11 7.88
CA GLY A 53 3.76 0.59 8.28
C GLY A 53 3.88 -0.72 9.05
N ASP A 54 3.34 -0.76 10.27
CA ASP A 54 3.41 -1.92 11.17
C ASP A 54 2.08 -2.70 11.27
N ARG A 55 1.07 -2.26 10.53
CA ARG A 55 -0.31 -2.80 10.56
C ARG A 55 -0.82 -3.09 9.16
N SER A 56 -1.94 -3.83 9.06
CA SER A 56 -2.62 -3.97 7.77
C SER A 56 -3.13 -2.62 7.26
N ILE A 57 -3.05 -2.42 5.94
CA ILE A 57 -3.53 -1.20 5.28
C ILE A 57 -5.03 -0.94 5.50
N GLY A 58 -5.80 -1.99 5.79
CA GLY A 58 -7.24 -1.91 6.03
C GLY A 58 -7.61 -1.42 7.44
N VAL A 59 -6.66 -1.40 8.38
CA VAL A 59 -6.88 -0.91 9.76
C VAL A 59 -5.95 0.24 10.16
N GLN A 60 -4.89 0.49 9.39
CA GLN A 60 -4.02 1.64 9.62
C GLN A 60 -4.79 2.95 9.35
N LYS A 61 -5.13 3.65 10.43
CA LYS A 61 -5.75 4.98 10.37
C LYS A 61 -4.74 6.01 9.87
N LEU A 62 -5.27 7.04 9.22
CA LEU A 62 -4.53 8.21 8.76
C LEU A 62 -5.22 9.44 9.33
N ASP A 63 -4.42 10.40 9.78
CA ASP A 63 -4.89 11.71 10.15
C ASP A 63 -4.83 12.67 8.95
N LYS A 64 -5.53 13.80 9.05
CA LYS A 64 -5.54 14.82 7.99
C LYS A 64 -4.12 15.33 7.76
N GLY A 65 -3.67 15.26 6.51
CA GLY A 65 -2.34 15.71 6.10
C GLY A 65 -1.27 14.60 6.09
N ASP A 66 -1.60 13.41 6.58
CA ASP A 66 -0.71 12.25 6.47
C ASP A 66 -0.40 11.92 5.01
N LYS A 67 0.86 11.53 4.78
CA LYS A 67 1.34 11.10 3.47
C LYS A 67 1.62 9.61 3.51
N VAL A 68 0.99 8.88 2.61
CA VAL A 68 1.30 7.47 2.36
C VAL A 68 2.28 7.39 1.19
N LEU A 69 3.40 6.71 1.41
CA LEU A 69 4.36 6.37 0.35
C LEU A 69 4.36 4.86 0.15
N TRP A 70 4.12 4.42 -1.08
CA TRP A 70 4.36 3.05 -1.52
C TRP A 70 5.72 2.97 -2.22
N ARG A 71 6.53 1.97 -1.88
CA ARG A 71 7.81 1.71 -2.54
C ARG A 71 7.96 0.23 -2.80
N PHE A 72 8.40 -0.11 -4.02
CA PHE A 72 8.74 -1.48 -4.38
C PHE A 72 10.20 -1.76 -4.02
N GLN A 73 10.40 -2.51 -2.93
CA GLN A 73 11.73 -2.73 -2.35
C GLN A 73 11.82 -4.06 -1.60
N ALA A 74 13.04 -4.51 -1.32
CA ALA A 74 13.24 -5.58 -0.35
C ALA A 74 12.69 -5.14 1.02
N TYR A 75 12.19 -6.10 1.79
CA TYR A 75 11.80 -5.84 3.17
C TYR A 75 13.08 -5.68 4.00
N GLU A 76 13.20 -4.57 4.70
CA GLU A 76 14.35 -4.19 5.53
C GLU A 76 13.91 -4.10 7.00
#